data_AF-A0AA50UKD7-F1
#
_entry.id   AF-A0AA50UKD7-F1
#
_cell.length_a   1.000
_cell.length_b   1.000
_cell.length_c   1.000
_cell.angle_alpha   90.00
_cell.angle_beta   90.00
_cell.angle_gamma   90.00
#
_symmetry.space_group_name_H-M   'P 1'
#
loop_
_entity.id
_entity.type
_entity.pdbx_description
1 polymer ?
#
loop_
_entity_poly.entity_id
_entity_poly.type
_entity_poly.pdbx_seq_one_letter_code
_entity_poly.pdbx_strand_id
1 'polypeptide(L)' 'DRPGLEQPKLVEEIQRYYLNTLKMYIVNQHSASARCSVIYGKILSVLSELRTLGMQNSNMCISLKLKNRKLPPFLEEI' A
#
# COMPACT_ATOMS: atom_id res chain seq x y z
N ASP A 1 4.69 -3.18 6.04
CA ASP A 1 5.53 -2.59 7.09
C ASP A 1 5.66 -1.08 6.92
N ARG A 2 5.65 -0.32 8.02
CA ARG A 2 5.81 1.14 8.05
C ARG A 2 6.88 1.49 9.10
N PRO A 3 7.81 2.43 8.82
CA PRO A 3 8.78 2.86 9.83
C PRO A 3 8.08 3.45 11.05
N GLY A 4 8.63 3.19 12.25
CA GLY A 4 8.11 3.76 13.50
C GLY A 4 6.93 3.02 14.14
N LEU A 5 6.54 1.84 13.64
CA LEU A 5 5.54 1.01 14.30
C LEU A 5 6.05 0.50 15.66
N GLU A 6 5.24 0.68 16.71
CA GLU A 6 5.53 0.16 18.05
C GLU A 6 5.44 -1.38 18.10
N GLN A 7 4.49 -1.95 17.36
CA GLN A 7 4.22 -3.40 17.35
C GLN A 7 4.28 -3.98 15.93
N PRO A 8 5.45 -4.00 15.27
CA PRO A 8 5.56 -4.39 13.87
C PRO A 8 5.12 -5.84 13.62
N LYS A 9 5.42 -6.76 14.54
CA LYS A 9 5.00 -8.17 14.43
C LYS A 9 3.49 -8.35 14.44
N LEU A 10 2.79 -7.64 15.32
CA LEU A 10 1.32 -7.67 15.38
C LEU A 10 0.71 -7.14 14.07
N VAL A 11 1.24 -6.03 13.56
CA VAL A 11 0.80 -5.46 12.29
C VAL A 11 1.04 -6.43 11.13
N GLU A 12 2.17 -7.14 11.14
CA GLU A 12 2.47 -8.17 10.14
C GLU A 12 1.49 -9.35 10.21
N GLU A 13 1.13 -9.82 11.41
CA GLU A 13 0.15 -10.90 11.58
C GLU A 13 -1.23 -10.50 11.07
N ILE A 14 -1.67 -9.27 11.36
CA ILE A 14 -2.91 -8.71 10.82
C ILE A 14 -2.83 -8.65 9.29
N GLN A 15 -1.75 -8.11 8.73
CA GLN A 15 -1.56 -8.04 7.28
C GLN A 15 -1.59 -9.44 6.64
N ARG A 16 -0.97 -10.43 7.28
CA ARG A 16 -0.90 -11.82 6.80
C ARG A 16 -2.26 -12.46 6.66
N TYR A 17 -3.19 -12.16 7.57
CA TYR A 17 -4.57 -12.63 7.46
C TYR A 17 -5.25 -12.15 6.16
N TYR A 18 -5.14 -10.86 5.83
CA TYR A 18 -5.69 -10.31 4.59
C TYR A 18 -5.00 -10.83 3.33
N LEU A 19 -3.67 -10.97 3.36
CA LEU A 19 -2.90 -11.55 2.24
C LEU A 19 -3.33 -12.99 1.94
N ASN A 20 -3.49 -13.81 2.98
CA ASN A 20 -3.96 -15.18 2.82
C ASN A 20 -5.41 -15.22 2.32
N THR A 21 -6.28 -14.35 2.82
CA THR A 21 -7.67 -14.25 2.36
C THR A 21 -7.74 -13.90 0.89
N LEU A 22 -6.98 -12.90 0.44
CA LEU A 22 -6.89 -12.51 -0.97
C LEU A 22 -6.36 -13.66 -1.84
N LYS A 23 -5.31 -14.35 -1.38
CA LYS A 23 -4.75 -15.50 -2.08
C LYS A 23 -5.79 -16.61 -2.25
N MET A 24 -6.51 -16.97 -1.18
CA MET A 24 -7.55 -18.02 -1.24
C MET A 24 -8.73 -17.62 -2.12
N TYR A 25 -9.14 -16.35 -2.07
CA TYR A 25 -10.17 -15.82 -2.95
C TYR A 25 -9.80 -16.01 -4.44
N ILE A 26 -8.58 -15.63 -4.83
CA ILE A 26 -8.08 -15.80 -6.21
C ILE A 26 -8.02 -17.28 -6.60
N VAL A 27 -7.52 -18.14 -5.70
CA VAL A 27 -7.42 -19.59 -5.94
C VAL A 27 -8.81 -20.19 -6.23
N ASN A 28 -9.80 -19.84 -5.41
CA ASN A 28 -11.18 -20.33 -5.57
C ASN A 28 -11.84 -19.79 -6.85
N GLN A 29 -11.59 -18.52 -7.18
CA GLN A 29 -12.14 -17.89 -8.39
C GLN A 29 -11.58 -18.50 -9.69
N HIS A 30 -10.36 -19.05 -9.65
CA HIS A 30 -9.65 -19.54 -10.84
C HIS A 30 -9.35 -21.04 -10.79
N SER A 31 -10.16 -21.80 -10.04
CA SER A 31 -10.08 -23.27 -9.92
C SER A 31 -8.67 -23.78 -9.67
N ALA A 32 -7.92 -23.09 -8.80
CA ALA A 32 -6.53 -23.38 -8.45
C ALA A 32 -5.57 -23.51 -9.65
N SER A 33 -5.85 -22.84 -10.77
CA SER A 33 -4.98 -22.86 -11.95
C SER A 33 -3.61 -22.22 -11.69
N ALA A 34 -2.60 -22.59 -12.50
CA ALA A 34 -1.24 -22.04 -12.40
C ALA A 34 -1.18 -20.50 -12.54
N ARG A 35 -2.20 -19.89 -13.16
CA ARG A 35 -2.33 -18.43 -13.31
C ARG A 35 -2.57 -17.70 -11.98
N CYS A 36 -3.06 -18.37 -10.95
CA CYS A 36 -3.37 -17.76 -9.65
C CYS A 36 -2.17 -17.00 -9.07
N SER A 37 -0.98 -17.59 -9.12
CA SER A 37 0.26 -16.96 -8.62
C SER A 37 0.62 -15.70 -9.41
N VAL A 38 0.37 -15.69 -10.73
CA VAL A 38 0.62 -14.53 -11.59
C VAL A 38 -0.34 -13.39 -11.25
N ILE A 39 -1.63 -13.70 -11.07
CA ILE A 39 -2.65 -12.70 -10.70
C ILE A 39 -2.33 -12.11 -9.33
N TYR A 40 -2.08 -12.97 -8.35
CA TYR A 40 -1.75 -12.56 -6.99
C TYR A 40 -0.49 -11.68 -6.97
N GLY A 41 0.59 -12.10 -7.67
CA GLY A 41 1.82 -11.31 -7.79
C GLY A 41 1.60 -9.94 -8.42
N LYS A 42 0.79 -9.85 -9.48
CA LYS A 42 0.44 -8.56 -10.12
C LYS A 42 -0.37 -7.64 -9.21
N ILE A 43 -1.25 -8.18 -8.37
CA ILE A 43 -1.97 -7.36 -7.38
C ILE A 43 -1.00 -6.84 -6.32
N LEU A 44 -0.08 -7.69 -5.84
CA LEU A 44 0.91 -7.28 -4.85
C LEU A 44 1.91 -6.26 -5.40
N SER A 45 2.25 -6.30 -6.70
CA SER A 45 3.17 -5.32 -7.30
C SER A 45 2.64 -3.89 -7.27
N VAL A 46 1.31 -3.71 -7.26
CA VAL A 46 0.66 -2.40 -7.08
C VAL A 46 1.10 -1.72 -5.78
N LEU A 47 1.37 -2.48 -4.72
CA LEU A 47 1.82 -1.91 -3.43
C LEU A 47 3.16 -1.18 -3.55
N SER A 48 4.06 -1.65 -4.42
CA SER A 48 5.34 -1.01 -4.70
C SER A 48 5.16 0.28 -5.50
N GLU A 49 4.31 0.27 -6.52
CA GLU A 49 4.00 1.45 -7.35
C GLU A 49 3.32 2.54 -6.53
N LEU A 50 2.40 2.17 -5.64
CA LEU A 50 1.75 3.09 -4.71
C LEU A 50 2.74 3.79 -3.77
N ARG A 51 3.85 3.14 -3.41
CA ARG A 51 4.90 3.78 -2.61
C ARG A 51 5.58 4.93 -3.37
N THR A 52 5.82 4.74 -4.66
CA THR A 52 6.39 5.79 -5.52
C THR A 52 5.43 6.97 -5.67
N LEU A 53 4.14 6.70 -5.93
CA LEU A 53 3.12 7.75 -6.01
C LEU A 53 2.94 8.50 -4.69
N GLY A 54 2.99 7.79 -3.55
CA GLY A 54 2.96 8.40 -2.23
C GLY A 54 4.13 9.36 -1.99
N MET A 55 5.34 8.98 -2.40
CA MET A 55 6.50 9.87 -2.33
C MET A 55 6.36 11.10 -3.24
N GLN A 56 5.85 10.91 -4.47
CA GLN A 56 5.58 12.03 -5.39
C GLN A 56 4.55 12.99 -4.80
N ASN A 57 3.51 12.48 -4.13
CA ASN A 57 2.54 13.28 -3.40
C ASN A 57 3.18 14.10 -2.29
N SER A 58 4.01 13.49 -1.43
CA SER A 58 4.75 14.22 -0.39
C SER A 58 5.63 15.33 -0.97
N ASN A 59 6.35 15.05 -2.07
CA ASN A 59 7.17 16.06 -2.74
C ASN A 59 6.34 17.21 -3.32
N MET A 60 5.14 16.93 -3.81
CA MET A 60 4.20 17.95 -4.28
C MET A 60 3.75 18.86 -3.13
N CYS A 61 3.36 18.29 -1.99
CA CYS A 61 2.99 19.07 -0.79
C CYS A 61 4.15 19.97 -0.32
N ILE A 62 5.38 19.44 -0.29
CA ILE A 62 6.58 20.24 0.02
C ILE A 62 6.75 21.39 -1.00
N SER A 63 6.59 21.12 -2.30
CA SER A 63 6.68 22.15 -3.35
C SER A 63 5.64 23.26 -3.17
N LEU A 64 4.40 22.91 -2.82
CA LEU A 64 3.33 23.89 -2.57
C LEU A 64 3.67 24.79 -1.38
N LYS A 65 4.18 24.20 -0.29
CA LYS A 65 4.61 24.94 0.91
C LYS A 65 5.74 25.91 0.59
N LEU A 66 6.77 25.49 -0.15
CA LEU A 66 7.88 26.35 -0.57
C LEU A 66 7.44 27.48 -1.51
N LYS A 67 6.39 27.26 -2.30
CA LYS A 67 5.80 28.27 -3.20
C LYS A 67 4.76 29.16 -2.51
N ASN A 68 4.63 29.10 -1.19
CA ASN A 68 3.61 29.81 -0.40
C ASN A 68 2.18 29.63 -0.95
N ARG A 69 1.87 28.44 -1.47
CA ARG A 69 0.51 28.06 -1.86
C ARG A 69 -0.20 27.47 -0.65
N LYS A 70 -1.50 27.77 -0.49
CA LYS A 70 -2.31 27.27 0.63
C LYS A 70 -2.55 25.78 0.48
N LEU A 71 -1.91 24.96 1.33
CA LEU A 71 -2.30 23.59 1.59
C LEU A 71 -3.29 23.60 2.78
N PRO A 72 -4.43 22.92 2.70
CA PRO A 72 -5.34 22.83 3.85
C PRO A 72 -4.63 22.25 5.08
N PRO A 73 -4.83 22.79 6.30
CA PRO A 73 -4.16 22.29 7.51
C PRO A 73 -4.33 20.79 7.74
N PHE A 74 -5.51 20.26 7.43
CA PHE A 74 -5.78 18.82 7.49
C PHE A 74 -4.81 17.98 6.63
N LEU A 75 -4.45 18.48 5.43
CA LEU A 75 -3.51 17.80 4.53
C LEU A 75 -2.04 18.06 4.88
N GLU A 76 -1.77 19.03 5.76
CA GLU A 76 -0.43 19.24 6.32
C GLU A 76 -0.14 18.30 7.50
N GLU A 77 -1.19 17.87 8.21
CA GLU A 77 -1.08 17.02 9.39
C GLU A 77 -0.99 15.52 9.05
N ILE A 78 -1.78 15.05 8.07
CA ILE A 78 -1.91 13.63 7.69
C ILE A 78 -0.85 13.16 6.69
#